data_AF-A0A661G0Q9-F1
#
_entry.id   AF-A0A661G0Q9-F1
#
_cell.length_a   1.000
_cell.length_b   1.000
_cell.length_c   1.000
_cell.angle_alpha   90.00
_cell.angle_beta   90.00
_cell.angle_gamma   90.00
#
_symmetry.space_group_name_H-M   'P 1'
#
loop_
_entity.id
_entity.type
_entity.pdbx_description
1 polymer ?
#
loop_
_entity_poly.entity_id
_entity_poly.type
_entity_poly.pdbx_seq_one_letter_code
_entity_poly.pdbx_strand_id
1 'polypeptide(L)'
;MTPDQIILFSLLFFVFIFLIWGRWRYDLVAFVALLAALLTGIVPTDKAFSGFGHPAVVIIALVLIVSRGLSNSGAIELLARHVVSGSRKLASHIGIMSTLAAVLSALMNNVAALALLMPVDIQAAAKAKRSPA
;
A
#
# COMPACT_ATOMS: atom_id res chain seq x y z
N MET A 1 5.22 28.79 -18.75
CA MET A 1 4.32 27.69 -18.36
C MET A 1 3.08 27.80 -19.21
N THR A 2 2.65 26.74 -19.89
CA THR A 2 1.37 26.76 -20.61
C THR A 2 0.19 26.84 -19.61
N PRO A 3 -0.97 27.37 -20.01
CA PRO A 3 -2.16 27.39 -19.14
C PRO A 3 -2.48 26.00 -18.57
N ASP A 4 -2.35 24.96 -19.40
CA ASP A 4 -2.55 23.57 -19.00
C ASP A 4 -1.55 23.14 -17.91
N GLN A 5 -0.26 23.47 -18.06
CA GLN A 5 0.74 23.14 -17.04
C GLN A 5 0.42 23.79 -15.70
N ILE A 6 -0.04 25.04 -15.69
CA ILE A 6 -0.41 25.76 -14.46
C ILE A 6 -1.56 25.03 -13.77
N ILE A 7 -2.63 24.69 -14.51
CA ILE A 7 -3.78 23.96 -13.98
C ILE A 7 -3.34 22.61 -13.40
N LEU A 8 -2.52 21.86 -14.14
CA LEU A 8 -2.02 20.55 -13.70
C LEU A 8 -1.22 20.65 -12.40
N PHE A 9 -0.28 21.60 -12.31
CA PHE A 9 0.52 21.81 -11.11
C PHE A 9 -0.32 22.29 -9.93
N SER A 10 -1.28 23.18 -10.15
CA SER A 10 -2.21 23.62 -9.11
C SER A 10 -3.06 22.45 -8.58
N LEU A 11 -3.54 21.57 -9.46
CA LEU A 11 -4.32 20.40 -9.09
C LEU A 11 -3.48 19.39 -8.30
N LEU A 12 -2.25 19.15 -8.74
CA LEU A 12 -1.30 18.28 -8.05
C LEU A 12 -0.98 18.83 -6.64
N PHE A 13 -0.71 20.13 -6.53
CA PHE A 13 -0.43 20.78 -5.26
C PHE A 13 -1.64 20.71 -4.31
N PHE A 14 -2.85 20.94 -4.83
CA PHE A 14 -4.09 20.76 -4.10
C PHE A 14 -4.21 19.34 -3.54
N VAL A 15 -4.04 18.30 -4.38
CA VAL A 15 -4.11 16.91 -3.94
C VAL A 15 -3.10 16.62 -2.83
N PHE A 16 -1.84 17.04 -3.00
CA PHE A 16 -0.80 16.80 -1.99
C PHE A 16 -1.10 17.47 -0.66
N ILE A 17 -1.51 18.74 -0.66
CA ILE A 17 -1.85 19.45 0.58
C ILE A 17 -2.95 18.71 1.32
N PHE A 18 -4.05 18.38 0.65
CA PHE A 18 -5.20 17.76 1.30
C PHE A 18 -4.90 16.32 1.75
N LEU A 19 -4.08 15.58 1.01
CA LEU A 19 -3.64 14.24 1.39
C LEU A 19 -2.72 14.29 2.62
N ILE A 20 -1.80 15.26 2.69
CA ILE A 20 -0.89 15.44 3.84
C ILE A 20 -1.66 15.95 5.06
N TRP A 21 -2.62 16.86 4.87
CA TRP A 21 -3.42 17.41 5.97
C TRP A 21 -4.22 16.31 6.69
N GLY A 22 -4.69 15.30 5.98
CA GLY A 22 -5.29 14.09 6.57
C GLY A 22 -6.62 14.30 7.32
N ARG A 23 -7.21 15.51 7.28
CA ARG A 23 -8.53 15.76 7.90
C ARG A 23 -9.69 15.22 7.08
N TRP A 24 -9.53 15.13 5.77
CA TRP A 24 -10.58 14.70 4.84
C TRP A 24 -10.29 13.27 4.40
N ARG A 25 -11.35 12.50 4.12
CA ARG A 25 -11.20 11.16 3.55
C ARG A 25 -10.45 11.25 2.22
N TYR A 26 -9.40 10.46 2.07
CA TYR A 26 -8.56 10.44 0.87
C TYR A 26 -9.35 10.19 -0.42
N ASP A 27 -10.38 9.33 -0.34
CA ASP A 27 -11.29 9.07 -1.46
C ASP A 27 -11.96 10.35 -1.97
N LEU A 28 -12.45 11.19 -1.04
CA LEU A 28 -13.15 12.43 -1.39
C LEU A 28 -12.21 13.43 -2.05
N VAL A 29 -10.99 13.54 -1.55
CA VAL A 29 -9.96 14.41 -2.14
C VAL A 29 -9.66 13.97 -3.57
N ALA A 30 -9.50 12.66 -3.80
CA ALA A 30 -9.25 12.10 -5.12
C ALA A 30 -10.43 12.34 -6.09
N PHE A 31 -11.68 12.14 -5.65
CA PHE A 31 -12.87 12.40 -6.48
C PHE A 31 -13.03 13.88 -6.82
N VAL A 32 -12.79 14.79 -5.89
CA VAL A 32 -12.84 16.24 -6.15
C VAL A 32 -11.76 16.64 -7.16
N ALA A 33 -10.55 16.11 -7.02
CA ALA A 33 -9.47 16.36 -7.97
C ALA A 33 -9.78 15.81 -9.37
N LEU A 34 -10.35 14.61 -9.46
CA LEU A 34 -10.82 14.05 -10.73
C LEU A 34 -11.89 14.94 -11.38
N LEU A 35 -12.90 15.37 -10.61
CA LEU A 35 -13.93 16.29 -11.11
C LEU A 35 -13.33 17.61 -11.60
N ALA A 36 -12.41 18.21 -10.84
CA ALA A 36 -11.74 19.43 -11.25
C ALA A 36 -10.94 19.26 -12.54
N ALA A 37 -10.25 18.12 -12.71
CA ALA A 37 -9.52 17.80 -13.94
C ALA A 37 -10.42 17.65 -15.17
N LEU A 38 -11.62 17.09 -14.99
CA LEU A 38 -12.60 16.96 -16.07
C LEU A 38 -13.27 18.30 -16.42
N LEU A 39 -13.64 19.09 -15.40
CA LEU A 39 -14.26 20.41 -15.60
C LEU A 39 -13.31 21.42 -16.25
N THR A 40 -12.01 21.33 -15.94
CA THR A 40 -10.99 22.16 -16.59
C THR A 40 -10.63 21.69 -18.00
N GLY A 41 -11.14 20.53 -18.45
CA GLY A 41 -10.88 19.98 -19.77
C GLY A 41 -9.45 19.46 -19.98
N ILE A 42 -8.62 19.48 -18.94
CA ILE A 42 -7.22 19.04 -19.04
C ILE A 42 -7.10 17.53 -19.18
N VAL A 43 -8.09 16.80 -18.67
CA VAL A 43 -8.25 15.36 -18.88
C VAL A 43 -9.49 15.11 -19.72
N PRO A 44 -9.35 14.43 -20.89
CA PRO A 44 -10.49 14.00 -21.69
C PRO A 44 -11.43 13.08 -20.90
N THR A 45 -12.74 13.23 -21.09
CA THR A 45 -13.76 12.47 -20.34
C THR A 45 -13.71 10.96 -20.60
N ASP A 46 -13.27 10.55 -21.79
CA ASP A 46 -12.99 9.14 -22.14
C ASP A 46 -11.84 8.53 -21.32
N LYS A 47 -10.91 9.36 -20.84
CA LYS A 47 -9.77 8.93 -20.01
C LYS A 47 -10.01 9.07 -18.51
N ALA A 48 -11.15 9.61 -18.09
CA ALA A 48 -11.48 9.88 -16.69
C ALA A 48 -11.23 8.67 -15.77
N PHE A 49 -11.61 7.47 -16.22
CA PHE A 49 -11.51 6.24 -15.43
C PHE A 49 -10.36 5.32 -15.85
N SER A 50 -9.49 5.77 -16.75
CA SER A 50 -8.35 4.96 -17.23
C SER A 50 -7.43 4.51 -16.09
N GLY A 51 -7.32 5.31 -15.02
CA GLY A 51 -6.57 4.97 -13.81
C GLY A 51 -7.10 3.76 -13.05
N PHE A 52 -8.41 3.47 -13.09
CA PHE A 52 -8.99 2.31 -12.40
C PHE A 52 -8.59 0.97 -13.05
N GLY A 53 -8.31 0.98 -14.36
CA GLY A 53 -7.80 -0.17 -15.09
C GLY A 53 -6.29 -0.37 -14.96
N HIS A 54 -5.59 0.50 -14.21
CA HIS A 54 -4.15 0.41 -14.09
C HIS A 54 -3.75 -0.88 -13.34
N PRO A 55 -2.78 -1.67 -13.84
CA PRO A 55 -2.39 -2.94 -13.21
C PRO A 55 -2.06 -2.81 -11.72
N ALA A 56 -1.50 -1.68 -11.28
CA ALA A 56 -1.21 -1.40 -9.88
C ALA A 56 -2.47 -1.43 -8.98
N VAL A 57 -3.61 -0.92 -9.45
CA VAL A 57 -4.88 -0.92 -8.69
C VAL A 57 -5.37 -2.36 -8.51
N VAL A 58 -5.33 -3.14 -9.59
CA VAL A 58 -5.70 -4.56 -9.58
C VAL A 58 -4.81 -5.36 -8.63
N ILE A 59 -3.49 -5.11 -8.65
CA ILE A 59 -2.54 -5.77 -7.74
C ILE A 59 -2.90 -5.47 -6.28
N ILE A 60 -3.19 -4.22 -5.91
CA ILE A 60 -3.57 -3.87 -4.54
C ILE A 60 -4.84 -4.61 -4.12
N ALA A 61 -5.85 -4.67 -4.99
CA ALA A 61 -7.08 -5.41 -4.71
C ALA A 61 -6.82 -6.90 -4.47
N LEU A 62 -6.03 -7.54 -5.34
CA LEU A 62 -5.64 -8.95 -5.19
C LEU A 62 -4.85 -9.20 -3.91
N VAL A 63 -3.93 -8.30 -3.57
CA VAL A 63 -3.11 -8.39 -2.36
C VAL A 63 -3.98 -8.31 -1.11
N LEU A 64 -4.97 -7.42 -1.06
CA LEU A 64 -5.91 -7.33 0.07
C LEU A 64 -6.73 -8.62 0.20
N ILE A 65 -7.17 -9.19 -0.92
CA ILE A 65 -7.89 -10.48 -0.96
C ILE A 65 -6.99 -11.62 -0.46
N VAL A 66 -5.77 -11.73 -0.99
CA VAL A 66 -4.80 -12.76 -0.60
C VAL A 66 -4.42 -12.64 0.87
N SER A 67 -4.14 -11.42 1.36
CA SER A 67 -3.83 -11.15 2.76
C SER A 67 -4.97 -11.63 3.67
N ARG A 68 -6.23 -11.35 3.29
CA ARG A 68 -7.39 -11.83 4.04
C ARG A 68 -7.57 -13.35 3.96
N GLY A 69 -7.33 -13.96 2.80
CA GLY A 69 -7.37 -15.41 2.60
C GLY A 69 -6.31 -16.17 3.41
N LEU A 70 -5.10 -15.61 3.47
CA LEU A 70 -4.01 -16.15 4.29
C LEU A 70 -4.32 -16.04 5.79
N SER A 71 -4.92 -14.92 6.22
CA SER A 71 -5.33 -14.71 7.61
C SER A 71 -6.45 -15.65 8.03
N ASN A 72 -7.46 -15.85 7.17
CA ASN A 72 -8.60 -16.72 7.49
C ASN A 72 -8.25 -18.22 7.43
N SER A 73 -7.26 -18.61 6.63
CA SER A 73 -6.85 -20.02 6.49
C SER A 73 -5.89 -20.49 7.60
N GLY A 74 -5.41 -19.60 8.45
CA GLY A 74 -4.39 -19.92 9.47
C GLY A 74 -2.99 -20.16 8.88
N ALA A 75 -2.80 -19.98 7.57
CA ALA A 75 -1.50 -20.12 6.92
C ALA A 75 -0.46 -19.13 7.48
N ILE A 76 -0.90 -17.92 7.84
CA ILE A 76 -0.03 -16.92 8.51
C ILE A 76 0.49 -17.47 9.84
N GLU A 77 -0.35 -18.15 10.62
CA GLU A 77 0.01 -18.74 11.92
C GLU A 77 1.03 -19.88 11.76
N LEU A 78 0.88 -20.70 10.71
CA LEU A 78 1.80 -21.78 10.38
C LEU A 78 3.18 -21.26 9.94
N LEU A 79 3.20 -20.23 9.10
CA LEU A 79 4.41 -19.54 8.67
C LEU A 79 5.09 -18.84 9.85
N ALA A 80 4.32 -18.13 10.69
CA ALA A 80 4.83 -17.48 11.89
C ALA A 80 5.47 -18.50 12.85
N ARG A 81 4.94 -19.72 13.00
CA ARG A 81 5.56 -20.76 13.83
C ARG A 81 6.93 -21.22 13.32
N HIS A 82 7.13 -21.28 12.00
CA HIS A 82 8.39 -21.74 11.39
C HIS A 82 9.43 -20.63 11.23
N VAL A 83 8.99 -19.43 10.87
CA VAL A 83 9.87 -18.28 10.62
C VAL A 83 10.21 -17.56 11.93
N VAL A 84 9.31 -17.60 12.93
CA VAL A 84 9.45 -16.87 14.19
C VAL A 84 9.75 -17.81 15.33
N SER A 85 11.03 -17.89 15.69
CA SER A 85 11.45 -18.37 17.01
C SER A 85 11.62 -17.18 17.95
N GLY A 86 10.79 -17.11 19.00
CA GLY A 86 10.84 -16.03 20.01
C GLY A 86 12.18 -15.92 20.75
N SER A 87 13.09 -16.89 20.58
CA SER A 87 14.45 -16.90 21.12
C SER A 87 15.49 -16.13 20.31
N ARG A 88 15.20 -15.68 19.08
CA ARG A 88 16.19 -15.01 18.22
C ARG A 88 16.44 -13.57 18.65
N LYS A 89 17.69 -13.12 18.56
CA LYS A 89 18.08 -11.70 18.75
C LYS A 89 17.32 -10.80 17.78
N LEU A 90 17.00 -9.57 18.20
CA LEU A 90 16.22 -8.60 17.42
C LEU A 90 16.81 -8.35 16.02
N ALA A 91 18.13 -8.16 15.93
CA ALA A 91 18.82 -7.93 14.67
C ALA A 91 18.65 -9.10 13.67
N SER A 92 18.63 -10.34 14.15
CA SER A 92 18.41 -11.52 13.31
C SER A 92 16.96 -11.62 12.82
N HIS A 93 15.99 -11.26 13.66
CA HIS A 93 14.59 -11.18 13.27
C HIS A 93 14.39 -10.16 12.15
N ILE A 94 14.89 -8.93 12.35
CA ILE A 94 14.83 -7.85 11.35
C ILE A 94 15.54 -8.29 10.07
N GLY A 95 16.73 -8.87 10.15
CA GLY A 95 17.47 -9.34 8.98
C GLY A 95 16.67 -10.35 8.15
N ILE A 96 16.08 -11.35 8.78
CA ILE A 96 15.29 -12.38 8.10
C ILE A 96 14.04 -11.79 7.46
N MET A 97 13.29 -10.98 8.19
CA MET A 97 12.07 -10.34 7.67
C MET A 97 12.38 -9.39 6.52
N SER A 98 13.47 -8.61 6.62
CA SER A 98 13.93 -7.72 5.55
C SER A 98 14.41 -8.49 4.32
N THR A 99 15.12 -9.61 4.49
CA THR A 99 15.54 -10.45 3.35
C THR A 99 14.35 -11.11 2.69
N LEU A 100 13.39 -11.65 3.45
CA LEU A 100 12.13 -12.19 2.92
C LEU A 100 11.35 -11.12 2.17
N ALA A 101 11.23 -9.93 2.75
CA ALA A 101 10.59 -8.79 2.11
C ALA A 101 11.30 -8.42 0.80
N ALA A 102 12.63 -8.34 0.78
CA ALA A 102 13.40 -8.02 -0.41
C ALA A 102 13.22 -9.07 -1.52
N VAL A 103 13.27 -10.37 -1.18
CA VAL A 103 13.09 -11.46 -2.16
C VAL A 103 11.67 -11.44 -2.73
N LEU A 104 10.65 -11.30 -1.88
CA LEU A 104 9.27 -11.18 -2.34
C LEU A 104 9.10 -9.92 -3.20
N SER A 105 9.61 -8.77 -2.72
CA SER A 105 9.54 -7.48 -3.42
C SER A 105 10.34 -7.43 -4.73
N ALA A 106 11.25 -8.38 -4.97
CA ALA A 106 11.92 -8.54 -6.26
C ALA A 106 11.03 -9.28 -7.27
N LEU A 107 10.08 -10.10 -6.81
CA LEU A 107 9.16 -10.87 -7.64
C LEU A 107 7.79 -10.18 -7.80
N MET A 108 7.39 -9.36 -6.82
CA MET A 108 6.11 -8.63 -6.78
C MET A 108 6.31 -7.18 -6.35
N ASN A 109 5.30 -6.33 -6.53
CA ASN A 109 5.38 -4.92 -6.13
C ASN A 109 5.54 -4.75 -4.61
N ASN A 110 6.22 -3.69 -4.18
CA ASN A 110 6.56 -3.41 -2.78
C ASN A 110 5.33 -3.44 -1.83
N VAL A 111 4.19 -2.93 -2.31
CA VAL A 111 2.92 -2.92 -1.55
C VAL A 111 2.39 -4.33 -1.31
N ALA A 112 2.55 -5.22 -2.30
CA ALA A 112 2.14 -6.62 -2.22
C ALA A 112 2.95 -7.37 -1.16
N ALA A 113 4.28 -7.23 -1.23
CA ALA A 113 5.19 -7.85 -0.28
C ALA A 113 4.93 -7.38 1.17
N LEU A 114 4.76 -6.06 1.36
CA LEU A 114 4.45 -5.48 2.67
C LEU A 114 3.15 -6.03 3.25
N ALA A 115 2.07 -6.06 2.48
CA ALA A 115 0.75 -6.49 2.94
C ALA A 115 0.68 -7.99 3.29
N LEU A 116 1.56 -8.82 2.72
CA LEU A 116 1.69 -10.23 3.07
C LEU A 116 2.53 -10.45 4.33
N LEU A 117 3.61 -9.67 4.50
CA LEU A 117 4.54 -9.85 5.61
C LEU A 117 4.15 -9.12 6.89
N MET A 118 3.46 -7.98 6.80
CA MET A 118 2.98 -7.21 7.95
C MET A 118 2.21 -8.05 8.99
N PRO A 119 1.17 -8.84 8.61
CA PRO A 119 0.47 -9.66 9.59
C PRO A 119 1.36 -10.77 10.19
N VAL A 120 2.30 -11.32 9.42
CA VAL A 120 3.29 -12.30 9.92
C VAL A 120 4.21 -11.65 10.96
N ASP A 121 4.72 -10.44 10.68
CA ASP A 121 5.65 -9.72 11.55
C ASP A 121 5.00 -9.25 12.85
N ILE A 122 3.75 -8.78 12.79
CA ILE A 122 2.99 -8.41 13.98
C ILE A 122 2.79 -9.61 14.91
N GLN A 123 2.41 -10.77 14.36
CA GLN A 123 2.29 -12.01 15.15
C GLN A 123 3.65 -12.48 15.68
N ALA A 124 4.70 -12.29 14.90
CA ALA A 124 6.06 -12.63 15.28
C ALA A 124 6.51 -11.83 16.51
N ALA A 125 6.34 -10.51 16.46
CA ALA A 125 6.68 -9.58 17.52
C ALA A 125 5.88 -9.89 18.79
N ALA A 126 4.56 -10.13 18.66
CA ALA A 126 3.70 -10.51 19.77
C ALA A 126 4.18 -11.80 20.47
N LYS A 127 4.51 -12.84 19.70
CA LYS A 127 5.03 -14.12 20.25
C LYS A 127 6.39 -13.96 20.94
N ALA A 128 7.21 -13.03 20.47
CA ALA A 128 8.50 -12.69 21.07
C ALA A 128 8.40 -11.70 22.26
N LYS A 129 7.18 -11.31 22.67
CA LYS A 129 6.92 -10.27 23.69
C LYS A 129 7.58 -8.93 23.36
N ARG A 130 7.64 -8.56 22.08
CA ARG A 130 8.15 -7.29 21.58
C ARG A 130 6.99 -6.37 21.21
N SER A 131 7.21 -5.06 21.34
CA SER A 131 6.23 -4.07 20.83
C SER A 131 6.10 -4.20 19.32
N PRO A 132 4.88 -4.33 18.77
CA PRO A 132 4.61 -4.26 17.34
C PRO A 132 4.44 -2.81 16.83
N ALA A 133 4.56 -1.82 17.72
CA ALA A 133 4.45 -0.38 17.46
C ALA A 133 5.73 0.36 17.88
#